data_AF-A0A382M0P4-F1
#
_entry.id   AF-A0A382M0P4-F1
#
_cell.length_a   1.000
_cell.length_b   1.000
_cell.length_c   1.000
_cell.angle_alpha   90.00
_cell.angle_beta   90.00
_cell.angle_gamma   90.00
#
_symmetry.space_group_name_H-M   'P 1'
#
loop_
_entity.id
_entity.type
_entity.pdbx_description
1 polymer ?
#
loop_
_entity_poly.entity_id
_entity_poly.type
_entity_poly.pdbx_seq_one_letter_code
_entity_poly.pdbx_strand_id
1 'polypeptide(L)'
;MPTEPQRPNEIDSIEMMLNSVNDEDVPVALTFGAGDDDKKGKGKKGMKGRKHSFRKVIHRLSKYLSNHPNEEAQSALDAVKVNMATIKEKFKNKDKEGLRELVKETRQLLRKAIKAVRKARKSD
;
A
#
# COMPACT_ATOMS: atom_id res chain seq x y z
N MET A 1 31.51 -20.90 1.09
CA MET A 1 30.91 -19.56 0.89
C MET A 1 29.66 -19.47 1.75
N PRO A 2 29.54 -18.52 2.67
CA PRO A 2 28.29 -18.35 3.39
C PRO A 2 27.30 -17.69 2.43
N THR A 3 26.28 -18.45 2.03
CA THR A 3 25.14 -17.91 1.28
C THR A 3 24.40 -16.99 2.23
N GLU A 4 24.58 -15.67 2.11
CA GLU A 4 23.75 -14.71 2.85
C GLU A 4 22.29 -15.07 2.61
N PRO A 5 21.46 -15.19 3.66
CA PRO A 5 20.06 -15.46 3.48
C PRO A 5 19.52 -14.29 2.67
N GLN A 6 19.08 -14.59 1.44
CA GLN A 6 18.34 -13.63 0.61
C GLN A 6 17.14 -13.21 1.44
N ARG A 7 17.28 -12.08 2.16
CA ARG A 7 16.16 -11.44 2.85
C ARG A 7 15.10 -11.31 1.77
N PRO A 8 13.89 -11.84 1.96
CA PRO A 8 12.85 -11.66 0.95
C PRO A 8 12.82 -10.17 0.62
N ASN A 9 13.15 -9.83 -0.64
CA ASN A 9 13.36 -8.45 -1.04
C ASN A 9 12.16 -7.65 -0.52
N GLU A 10 12.40 -6.64 0.30
CA GLU A 10 11.31 -5.90 0.93
C GLU A 10 10.33 -5.36 -0.12
N ILE A 11 10.84 -5.08 -1.32
CA ILE A 11 10.09 -4.74 -2.53
C ILE A 11 9.20 -5.87 -3.04
N ASP A 12 9.68 -7.11 -3.10
CA ASP A 12 8.86 -8.28 -3.45
C ASP A 12 7.72 -8.49 -2.44
N SER A 13 8.00 -8.26 -1.16
CA SER A 13 6.97 -8.30 -0.11
C SER A 13 5.93 -7.20 -0.30
N ILE A 14 6.35 -5.97 -0.65
CA ILE A 14 5.46 -4.84 -0.92
C ILE A 14 4.60 -5.12 -2.18
N GLU A 15 5.17 -5.74 -3.21
CA GLU A 15 4.45 -6.13 -4.42
C GLU A 15 3.41 -7.21 -4.17
N MET A 16 3.76 -8.26 -3.42
CA MET A 16 2.80 -9.29 -3.00
C MET A 16 1.67 -8.70 -2.15
N MET A 17 1.98 -7.74 -1.26
CA MET A 17 0.97 -7.01 -0.51
C MET A 17 0.03 -6.24 -1.44
N LEU A 18 0.55 -5.50 -2.43
CA LEU A 18 -0.24 -4.75 -3.40
C LEU A 18 -1.14 -5.65 -4.27
N ASN A 19 -0.65 -6.82 -4.68
CA ASN A 19 -1.44 -7.81 -5.42
C ASN A 19 -2.57 -8.40 -4.55
N SER A 20 -2.34 -8.49 -3.24
CA SER A 20 -3.32 -8.97 -2.26
C SER A 20 -4.32 -7.89 -1.80
N VAL A 21 -4.14 -6.62 -2.19
CA VAL A 21 -5.14 -5.57 -1.93
C VAL A 21 -6.32 -5.77 -2.87
N ASN A 22 -7.52 -5.82 -2.29
CA ASN A 22 -8.76 -5.78 -3.05
C ASN A 22 -9.19 -4.32 -3.26
N ASP A 23 -9.31 -3.91 -4.52
CA ASP A 23 -9.62 -2.54 -4.93
C ASP A 23 -11.00 -2.08 -4.41
N GLU A 24 -11.95 -3.01 -4.26
CA GLU A 24 -13.28 -2.74 -3.72
C GLU A 24 -13.26 -2.46 -2.20
N ASP A 25 -12.29 -3.03 -1.48
CA ASP A 25 -12.11 -2.82 -0.03
C ASP A 25 -11.31 -1.53 0.27
N VAL A 26 -10.75 -0.86 -0.74
CA VAL A 26 -9.93 0.35 -0.55
C VAL A 26 -10.71 1.47 0.13
N PRO A 27 -11.85 1.94 -0.41
CA PRO A 27 -12.64 2.99 0.25
C PRO A 27 -13.12 2.64 1.66
N VAL A 28 -13.39 1.36 1.91
CA VAL A 28 -13.78 0.81 3.22
C VAL A 28 -12.57 0.85 4.16
N ALA A 29 -11.40 0.36 3.75
CA ALA A 29 -10.19 0.39 4.57
C ALA A 29 -9.70 1.81 4.92
N LEU A 30 -10.16 2.84 4.20
CA LEU A 30 -9.85 4.25 4.49
C LEU A 30 -10.72 4.86 5.59
N THR A 31 -11.93 4.33 5.79
CA THR A 31 -12.90 4.84 6.76
C THR A 31 -13.04 3.97 8.00
N PHE A 32 -12.83 2.66 7.88
CA PHE A 32 -12.76 1.72 9.00
C PHE A 32 -11.43 1.80 9.77
N GLY A 33 -10.85 3.00 9.84
CA GLY A 33 -9.92 3.40 10.89
C GLY A 33 -10.62 4.09 12.07
N ALA A 34 -11.95 4.22 12.04
CA ALA A 34 -12.76 4.64 13.17
C ALA A 34 -13.45 3.41 13.79
N GLY A 35 -12.79 2.79 14.75
CA GLY A 35 -13.40 1.96 15.81
C GLY A 35 -14.30 0.80 15.40
N ASP A 36 -13.73 -0.38 15.23
CA ASP A 36 -14.28 -1.61 15.82
C ASP A 36 -13.11 -2.36 16.49
N ASP A 37 -12.41 -1.63 17.36
CA ASP A 37 -11.38 -2.16 18.28
C ASP A 37 -11.98 -2.38 19.70
N ASP A 38 -13.31 -2.30 19.85
CA ASP A 38 -14.01 -2.43 21.14
C ASP A 38 -15.19 -3.40 21.09
N LYS A 39 -14.90 -4.66 20.76
CA LYS A 39 -15.60 -5.80 21.37
C LYS A 39 -14.61 -6.74 22.03
N LYS A 40 -14.18 -6.31 23.22
CA LYS A 40 -13.97 -7.09 24.45
C LYS A 40 -14.11 -8.61 24.26
N GLY A 41 -13.05 -9.24 23.75
CA GLY A 41 -12.99 -10.69 23.56
C GLY A 41 -11.63 -11.21 23.97
N LYS A 42 -11.52 -11.70 25.21
CA LYS A 42 -10.42 -12.56 25.65
C LYS A 42 -10.22 -13.68 24.62
N GLY A 43 -9.14 -13.64 23.84
CA GLY A 43 -8.94 -14.66 22.81
C GLY A 43 -7.57 -14.62 22.16
N LYS A 44 -6.66 -15.46 22.65
CA LYS A 44 -5.46 -15.89 21.92
C LYS A 44 -5.83 -16.36 20.50
N LYS A 45 -4.91 -16.15 19.56
CA LYS A 45 -4.86 -16.64 18.15
C LYS A 45 -5.65 -15.80 17.13
N GLY A 46 -4.94 -15.16 16.18
CA GLY A 46 -5.58 -14.74 14.93
C GLY A 46 -5.01 -13.58 14.11
N MET A 47 -3.75 -13.15 14.25
CA MET A 47 -3.15 -12.10 13.38
C MET A 47 -2.92 -12.55 11.92
N LYS A 48 -3.64 -13.55 11.40
CA LYS A 48 -3.42 -14.18 10.09
C LYS A 48 -4.42 -13.77 9.00
N GLY A 49 -5.21 -12.71 9.22
CA GLY A 49 -6.30 -12.33 8.29
C GLY A 49 -6.49 -10.83 8.03
N ARG A 50 -5.60 -9.94 8.52
CA ARG A 50 -5.76 -8.49 8.28
C ARG A 50 -5.43 -8.19 6.82
N LYS A 51 -6.47 -8.04 5.99
CA LYS A 51 -6.38 -7.68 4.57
C LYS A 51 -5.39 -6.54 4.37
N HIS A 52 -4.51 -6.66 3.38
CA HIS A 52 -3.60 -5.58 3.02
C HIS A 52 -4.40 -4.41 2.43
N SER A 53 -3.98 -3.19 2.75
CA SER A 53 -4.61 -1.96 2.26
C SER A 53 -3.56 -1.06 1.62
N PHE A 54 -3.97 -0.18 0.69
CA PHE A 54 -3.07 0.79 0.08
C PHE A 54 -2.31 1.61 1.13
N ARG A 55 -2.95 2.00 2.24
CA ARG A 55 -2.27 2.68 3.34
C ARG A 55 -1.06 1.91 3.87
N LYS A 56 -1.19 0.59 4.03
CA LYS A 56 -0.10 -0.27 4.52
C LYS A 56 1.00 -0.44 3.47
N VAL A 57 0.63 -0.55 2.19
CA VAL A 57 1.57 -0.60 1.06
C VAL A 57 2.36 0.71 0.97
N ILE A 58 1.69 1.87 0.99
CA ILE A 58 2.29 3.20 0.98
C ILE A 58 3.26 3.37 2.15
N HIS A 59 2.85 2.98 3.36
CA HIS A 59 3.71 3.09 4.54
C HIS A 59 4.99 2.26 4.39
N ARG A 60 4.89 1.00 3.95
CA ARG A 60 6.06 0.15 3.73
C ARG A 60 6.95 0.68 2.60
N LEU A 61 6.35 1.13 1.50
CA LEU A 61 7.09 1.68 0.37
C LEU A 61 7.79 3.00 0.74
N SER A 62 7.13 3.88 1.49
CA SER A 62 7.74 5.11 2.01
C SER A 62 8.90 4.83 2.97
N LYS A 63 8.75 3.85 3.88
CA LYS A 63 9.84 3.45 4.78
C LYS A 63 11.02 2.88 4.00
N TYR A 64 10.74 2.07 2.98
CA TYR A 64 11.76 1.54 2.11
C TYR A 64 12.50 2.66 1.35
N LEU A 65 11.77 3.63 0.78
CA LEU A 65 12.35 4.78 0.07
C LEU A 65 13.15 5.70 0.98
N SER A 66 12.87 5.71 2.29
CA SER A 66 13.68 6.43 3.27
C SER A 66 15.09 5.82 3.42
N ASN A 67 15.25 4.51 3.18
CA ASN A 67 16.52 3.81 3.23
C ASN A 67 17.19 3.70 1.85
N HIS A 68 16.40 3.81 0.79
CA HIS A 68 16.83 3.72 -0.61
C HIS A 68 16.20 4.87 -1.40
N PRO A 69 16.83 6.07 -1.39
CA PRO A 69 16.28 7.23 -2.09
C PRO A 69 16.12 6.92 -3.57
N ASN A 70 14.90 7.11 -4.08
CA ASN A 70 14.56 6.92 -5.48
C ASN A 70 13.50 7.96 -5.85
N GLU A 71 13.91 8.96 -6.63
CA GLU A 71 13.07 10.12 -6.99
C GLU A 71 11.84 9.69 -7.81
N GLU A 72 12.00 8.75 -8.74
CA GLU A 72 10.91 8.25 -9.59
C GLU A 72 9.83 7.54 -8.75
N ALA A 73 10.26 6.74 -7.76
CA ALA A 73 9.36 6.06 -6.84
C ALA A 73 8.75 6.99 -5.79
N GLN A 74 9.48 8.02 -5.33
CA GLN A 74 8.95 9.05 -4.43
C GLN A 74 7.88 9.89 -5.13
N SER A 75 8.12 10.35 -6.35
CA SER A 75 7.16 11.12 -7.15
C SER A 75 5.86 10.33 -7.39
N ALA A 76 5.99 9.04 -7.75
CA ALA A 76 4.84 8.15 -7.87
C ALA A 76 4.10 7.94 -6.53
N LEU A 77 4.83 7.88 -5.41
CA LEU A 77 4.25 7.71 -4.08
C LEU A 77 3.54 8.98 -3.59
N ASP A 78 4.01 10.17 -3.97
CA ASP A 78 3.34 11.43 -3.67
C ASP A 78 2.05 11.58 -4.48
N ALA A 79 2.05 11.22 -5.76
CA ALA A 79 0.82 11.13 -6.56
C ALA A 79 -0.20 10.16 -5.94
N VAL A 80 0.27 9.01 -5.41
CA VAL A 80 -0.58 8.05 -4.67
C VAL A 80 -1.19 8.68 -3.42
N LYS A 81 -0.44 9.49 -2.66
CA LYS A 81 -0.96 10.17 -1.46
C LYS A 81 -2.05 11.18 -1.83
N VAL A 82 -1.87 11.91 -2.92
CA VAL A 82 -2.88 12.85 -3.44
C VAL A 82 -4.15 12.11 -3.82
N ASN A 83 -4.05 11.05 -4.64
CA ASN A 83 -5.20 10.24 -5.03
C ASN A 83 -5.91 9.66 -3.81
N MET A 84 -5.15 9.16 -2.83
CA MET A 84 -5.69 8.67 -1.56
C MET A 84 -6.46 9.71 -0.75
N ALA A 85 -6.01 10.97 -0.73
CA ALA A 85 -6.74 12.05 -0.09
C ALA A 85 -8.08 12.30 -0.81
N THR A 86 -8.07 12.30 -2.15
CA THR A 86 -9.27 12.42 -2.98
C THR A 86 -10.25 11.26 -2.77
N ILE A 87 -9.78 10.00 -2.70
CA ILE A 87 -10.65 8.83 -2.40
C ILE A 87 -11.31 9.03 -1.04
N LYS A 88 -10.56 9.47 -0.03
CA LYS A 88 -11.08 9.70 1.31
C LYS A 88 -12.15 10.79 1.32
N GLU A 89 -11.94 11.88 0.60
CA GLU A 89 -12.90 12.98 0.48
C GLU A 89 -14.17 12.56 -0.26
N LYS A 90 -14.04 11.94 -1.44
CA LYS A 90 -15.17 11.40 -2.20
C LYS A 90 -15.98 10.39 -1.38
N PHE A 91 -15.31 9.50 -0.67
CA PHE A 91 -16.00 8.55 0.20
C PHE A 91 -16.73 9.24 1.37
N LYS A 92 -16.12 10.26 1.99
CA LYS A 92 -16.77 11.06 3.04
C LYS A 92 -18.04 11.76 2.51
N ASN A 93 -17.98 12.23 1.27
CA ASN A 93 -19.11 12.88 0.59
C ASN A 93 -20.12 11.87 0.00
N LYS A 94 -19.91 10.55 0.21
CA LYS A 94 -20.69 9.46 -0.40
C LYS A 94 -20.72 9.52 -1.93
N ASP A 95 -19.77 10.23 -2.52
CA ASP A 95 -19.57 10.33 -3.96
C ASP A 95 -18.82 9.08 -4.43
N LYS A 96 -19.56 8.19 -5.09
CA LYS A 96 -19.03 6.95 -5.65
C LYS A 96 -18.56 7.11 -7.10
N GLU A 97 -18.80 8.28 -7.70
CA GLU A 97 -18.49 8.54 -9.09
C GLU A 97 -16.98 8.69 -9.28
N GLY A 98 -16.42 7.94 -10.23
CA GLY A 98 -14.98 7.91 -10.50
C GLY A 98 -14.11 7.28 -9.40
N LEU A 99 -14.68 6.87 -8.25
CA LEU A 99 -13.93 6.33 -7.12
C LEU A 99 -13.18 5.04 -7.49
N ARG A 100 -13.82 4.13 -8.23
CA ARG A 100 -13.21 2.90 -8.74
C ARG A 100 -12.05 3.18 -9.70
N GLU A 101 -12.17 4.20 -10.54
CA GLU A 101 -11.10 4.59 -11.47
C GLU A 101 -9.91 5.16 -10.70
N LEU A 102 -10.18 6.02 -9.72
CA LEU A 102 -9.14 6.61 -8.88
C LEU A 102 -8.39 5.55 -8.05
N VAL A 103 -9.09 4.52 -7.57
CA VAL A 103 -8.47 3.35 -6.92
C VAL A 103 -7.57 2.58 -7.89
N LYS A 104 -8.04 2.30 -9.12
CA LYS A 104 -7.24 1.62 -10.14
C LYS A 104 -5.99 2.42 -10.51
N GLU A 105 -6.12 3.73 -10.66
CA GLU A 105 -5.01 4.64 -10.94
C GLU A 105 -4.00 4.63 -9.79
N THR A 106 -4.48 4.70 -8.55
CA THR A 106 -3.65 4.58 -7.34
C THR A 106 -2.87 3.27 -7.32
N ARG A 107 -3.50 2.15 -7.72
CA ARG A 107 -2.84 0.84 -7.83
C ARG A 107 -1.74 0.84 -8.89
N GLN A 108 -2.01 1.45 -10.05
CA GLN A 108 -1.03 1.56 -11.14
C GLN A 108 0.17 2.40 -10.73
N LEU A 109 -0.05 3.52 -10.03
CA LEU A 109 1.04 4.35 -9.50
C LEU A 109 1.90 3.58 -8.49
N LEU A 110 1.28 2.81 -7.58
CA LEU A 110 2.02 1.93 -6.67
C LEU A 110 2.85 0.86 -7.41
N ARG A 111 2.30 0.26 -8.48
CA ARG A 111 3.06 -0.65 -9.34
C ARG A 111 4.22 0.03 -10.05
N LYS A 112 4.01 1.26 -10.56
CA LYS A 112 5.08 2.06 -11.19
C LYS A 112 6.20 2.35 -10.19
N ALA A 113 5.86 2.77 -8.97
CA ALA A 113 6.84 3.03 -7.92
C ALA A 113 7.66 1.78 -7.59
N ILE A 114 7.01 0.62 -7.39
CA ILE A 114 7.71 -0.65 -7.14
C ILE A 114 8.63 -1.01 -8.31
N LYS A 115 8.16 -0.86 -9.56
CA LYS A 115 8.95 -1.13 -10.77
C LYS A 115 10.16 -0.20 -10.89
N ALA A 116 10.01 1.09 -10.57
CA ALA A 116 11.09 2.07 -10.57
C ALA A 116 12.18 1.70 -9.55
N VAL A 117 11.79 1.31 -8.33
CA VAL A 117 12.74 0.82 -7.32
C VAL A 117 13.46 -0.44 -7.81
N ARG A 118 12.74 -1.37 -8.44
CA ARG A 118 13.33 -2.60 -8.98
C ARG A 118 14.34 -2.32 -10.09
N LYS A 119 14.06 -1.34 -10.95
CA LYS A 119 14.94 -0.93 -12.03
C LYS A 119 16.22 -0.31 -11.46
N ALA A 120 16.10 0.59 -10.49
CA ALA A 120 17.24 1.19 -9.82
C ALA A 120 18.16 0.14 -9.17
N ARG A 121 17.60 -0.92 -8.57
CA ARG A 121 18.40 -2.04 -8.01
C ARG A 121 19.07 -2.95 -9.04
N LYS A 122 18.57 -3.04 -10.27
CA LYS A 122 19.17 -3.86 -11.34
C LYS A 122 20.28 -3.13 -12.09
N SER A 123 20.41 -1.83 -11.86
CA SER A 123 21.43 -0.97 -12.47
C SER A 123 22.67 -0.80 -11.56
N ASP A 124 22.66 -1.39 -10.37
CA ASP A 124 23.80 -1.52 -9.44
C ASP A 124 24.42 -2.92 -9.60
#